data_AF-A0A7G5M1I9-F1
#
_entry.id   AF-A0A7G5M1I9-F1
#
_cell.length_a   1.000
_cell.length_b   1.000
_cell.length_c   1.000
_cell.angle_alpha   90.00
_cell.angle_beta   90.00
_cell.angle_gamma   90.00
#
_symmetry.space_group_name_H-M   'P 1'
#
loop_
_entity.id
_entity.type
_entity.pdbx_description
1 polymer ?
#
loop_
_entity_poly.entity_id
_entity_poly.type
_entity_poly.pdbx_seq_one_letter_code
_entity_poly.pdbx_strand_id
1 'polypeptide(L)'
;MARGRVRGAAPEAARRRVPHARVARRGAAAVSSQAVTTSRLLPFVHHVLVNGAAGVIVVPRREAQVVMAFTVTDRKIVAIDVLSGPERLARLDLSGVLD
;
A
#
# COMPACT_ATOMS: atom_id res chain seq x y z
N MET A 1 -10.90 9.08 -16.86
CA MET A 1 -9.67 8.79 -16.09
C MET A 1 -9.79 7.38 -15.52
N ALA A 2 -8.96 6.44 -15.98
CA ALA A 2 -9.00 5.06 -15.50
C ALA A 2 -8.48 5.00 -14.05
N ARG A 3 -9.20 4.31 -13.16
CA ARG A 3 -8.75 4.08 -11.77
C ARG A 3 -7.89 2.82 -11.77
N GLY A 4 -6.60 2.96 -11.45
CA GLY A 4 -5.68 1.82 -11.34
C GLY A 4 -6.15 0.81 -10.29
N ARG A 5 -5.91 -0.47 -10.54
CA ARG A 5 -6.30 -1.56 -9.64
C ARG A 5 -5.06 -2.28 -9.13
N VAL A 6 -5.11 -2.68 -7.86
CA VAL A 6 -4.09 -3.50 -7.23
C VAL A 6 -4.77 -4.75 -6.69
N ARG A 7 -4.34 -5.92 -7.15
CA ARG A 7 -4.88 -7.20 -6.70
C ARG A 7 -3.77 -8.10 -6.16
N GLY A 8 -4.03 -8.72 -5.02
CA GLY A 8 -3.15 -9.76 -4.49
C GLY A 8 -3.30 -11.07 -5.26
N ALA A 9 -2.18 -11.75 -5.52
CA ALA A 9 -2.20 -13.17 -5.84
C ALA A 9 -2.80 -13.95 -4.66
N ALA A 10 -3.64 -14.96 -4.94
CA ALA A 10 -4.11 -15.92 -3.94
C ALA A 10 -2.91 -16.56 -3.22
N PRO A 11 -3.03 -16.95 -1.94
CA PRO A 11 -1.89 -17.41 -1.15
C PRO A 11 -1.54 -18.84 -1.56
N GLU A 12 -0.73 -19.02 -2.59
CA GLU A 12 -0.19 -20.35 -2.91
C GLU A 12 1.32 -20.31 -3.22
N ALA A 13 2.01 -21.25 -2.57
CA ALA A 13 3.43 -21.59 -2.63
C ALA A 13 4.43 -20.59 -2.02
N ALA A 14 4.68 -20.78 -0.72
CA ALA A 14 5.84 -20.26 0.01
C ALA A 14 7.15 -20.88 -0.52
N ARG A 15 8.07 -20.07 -1.05
CA ARG A 15 9.50 -20.42 -1.13
C ARG A 15 10.38 -19.23 -0.75
N ARG A 16 11.28 -19.49 0.21
CA ARG A 16 12.25 -18.62 0.90
C ARG A 16 11.65 -17.39 1.60
N ARG A 17 11.16 -17.60 2.83
CA ARG A 17 10.80 -16.51 3.76
C ARG A 17 12.07 -15.82 4.27
N VAL A 18 12.45 -14.70 3.65
CA VAL A 18 13.26 -13.71 4.35
C VAL A 18 12.35 -13.10 5.43
N PRO A 19 12.76 -13.01 6.71
CA PRO A 19 11.90 -12.43 7.74
C PRO A 19 11.63 -10.96 7.42
N HIS A 20 10.42 -10.64 6.96
CA HIS A 20 9.98 -9.25 6.84
C HIS A 20 9.45 -8.80 8.19
N ALA A 21 10.06 -7.76 8.77
CA ALA A 21 9.55 -7.16 10.00
C ALA A 21 8.14 -6.61 9.77
N ARG A 22 7.17 -7.08 10.57
CA ARG A 22 5.83 -6.50 10.63
C ARG A 22 5.76 -5.59 11.85
N VAL A 23 5.50 -4.32 11.60
CA VAL A 23 5.39 -3.31 12.67
C VAL A 23 3.94 -2.85 12.73
N ALA A 24 3.37 -2.85 13.93
CA ALA A 24 2.05 -2.29 14.19
C ALA A 24 2.18 -1.00 15.01
N ARG A 25 1.46 0.04 14.61
CA ARG A 25 1.25 1.27 15.39
C ARG A 25 -0.22 1.32 15.78
N ARG A 26 -0.50 1.67 17.03
CA ARG A 26 -1.87 1.76 17.57
C ARG A 26 -2.11 3.15 18.13
N GLY A 27 -3.32 3.67 17.93
CA GLY A 27 -3.73 4.98 18.41
C GLY A 27 -3.43 6.12 17.43
N ALA A 28 -4.31 7.13 17.46
CA ALA A 28 -4.30 8.24 16.50
C ALA A 28 -2.96 9.00 16.48
N ALA A 29 -2.39 9.30 17.65
CA ALA A 29 -1.13 10.06 17.75
C ALA A 29 0.06 9.31 17.12
N ALA A 30 0.17 8.00 17.35
CA ALA A 30 1.26 7.20 16.78
C ALA A 30 1.13 7.09 15.25
N VAL A 31 -0.10 6.97 14.75
CA VAL A 31 -0.39 6.90 13.31
C VAL A 31 -0.20 8.26 12.63
N SER A 32 -0.64 9.36 13.26
CA SER A 32 -0.51 10.71 12.70
C SER A 32 0.95 11.16 12.61
N SER A 33 1.76 10.89 13.65
CA SER A 33 3.20 11.17 13.61
C SER A 33 3.88 10.45 12.44
N GLN A 34 3.55 9.17 12.22
CA GLN A 34 4.08 8.41 11.08
C GLN A 34 3.60 8.95 9.74
N ALA A 35 2.32 9.34 9.63
CA ALA A 35 1.78 9.93 8.41
C ALA A 35 2.52 11.23 8.04
N VAL A 36 2.77 12.12 9.02
CA VAL A 36 3.52 13.37 8.80
C VAL A 36 4.94 13.09 8.30
N THR A 37 5.64 12.11 8.86
CA THR A 37 6.98 11.72 8.38
C THR A 37 6.95 11.23 6.93
N THR A 38 5.85 10.59 6.54
CA THR A 38 5.68 9.95 5.22
C THR A 38 5.16 10.94 4.16
N SER A 39 4.80 12.17 4.53
CA SER A 39 4.30 13.20 3.60
C SER A 39 5.24 13.55 2.44
N ARG A 40 6.54 13.24 2.57
CA ARG A 40 7.51 13.41 1.47
C ARG A 40 7.21 12.53 0.25
N LEU A 41 6.38 11.49 0.41
CA LEU A 41 6.00 10.57 -0.65
C LEU A 41 4.80 11.06 -1.49
N LEU A 42 4.10 12.11 -1.03
CA LEU A 42 2.88 12.62 -1.67
C LEU A 42 3.01 12.92 -3.17
N PRO A 43 4.15 13.43 -3.70
CA PRO A 43 4.30 13.69 -5.14
C PRO A 43 4.25 12.44 -6.02
N PHE A 44 4.45 11.25 -5.47
CA PHE A 44 4.52 9.98 -6.22
C PHE A 44 3.28 9.09 -6.01
N VAL A 45 2.22 9.65 -5.43
CA VAL A 45 1.00 8.91 -5.06
C VAL A 45 0.06 8.76 -6.25
N HIS A 46 -0.38 7.53 -6.49
CA HIS A 46 -1.46 7.21 -7.41
C HIS A 46 -2.61 6.57 -6.62
N HIS A 47 -3.84 7.04 -6.85
CA HIS A 47 -5.03 6.50 -6.20
C HIS A 47 -5.47 5.21 -6.89
N VAL A 48 -5.71 4.17 -6.10
CA VAL A 48 -6.03 2.83 -6.62
C VAL A 48 -7.12 2.16 -5.79
N LEU A 49 -7.73 1.14 -6.38
CA LEU A 49 -8.54 0.19 -5.64
C LEU A 49 -7.69 -1.02 -5.29
N VAL A 50 -7.47 -1.26 -3.99
CA VAL A 50 -6.77 -2.43 -3.47
C VAL A 50 -7.81 -3.45 -3.06
N ASN A 51 -7.96 -4.54 -3.82
CA ASN A 51 -9.00 -5.55 -3.60
C ASN A 51 -10.41 -4.94 -3.42
N GLY A 52 -10.71 -3.85 -4.14
CA GLY A 52 -11.98 -3.11 -4.05
C GLY A 52 -12.08 -2.07 -2.93
N ALA A 53 -11.11 -2.02 -2.00
CA ALA A 53 -11.01 -0.99 -0.97
C ALA A 53 -10.20 0.23 -1.46
N ALA A 54 -10.40 1.38 -0.81
CA ALA A 54 -9.62 2.58 -1.10
C ALA A 54 -8.14 2.35 -0.77
N GLY A 55 -7.25 2.74 -1.66
CA GLY A 55 -5.82 2.65 -1.42
C GLY A 55 -5.00 3.61 -2.28
N VAL A 56 -3.71 3.61 -2.01
CA VAL A 56 -2.71 4.35 -2.78
C VAL A 56 -1.50 3.48 -3.07
N ILE A 57 -0.82 3.80 -4.15
CA ILE A 57 0.49 3.25 -4.49
C ILE A 57 1.46 4.38 -4.74
N VAL A 58 2.69 4.21 -4.27
CA VAL A 58 3.76 5.21 -4.34
C VAL A 58 4.80 4.69 -5.33
N VAL A 59 4.95 5.40 -6.45
CA VAL A 59 5.75 4.97 -7.60
C VAL A 59 6.83 6.01 -7.95
N PRO A 60 7.87 6.19 -7.11
CA PRO A 60 8.99 7.03 -7.48
C PRO A 60 9.77 6.36 -8.62
N ARG A 61 10.19 7.15 -9.63
CA ARG A 61 11.06 6.67 -10.73
C ARG A 61 10.53 5.44 -11.49
N ARG A 62 9.20 5.33 -11.66
CA ARG A 62 8.49 4.21 -12.35
C ARG A 62 8.60 2.84 -11.67
N GLU A 63 8.99 2.81 -10.39
CA GLU A 63 9.04 1.57 -9.62
C GLU A 63 8.12 1.67 -8.40
N ALA A 64 7.23 0.70 -8.23
CA ALA A 64 6.34 0.65 -7.07
C ALA A 64 7.13 0.31 -5.80
N GLN A 65 7.13 1.23 -4.83
CA GLN A 65 7.87 1.09 -3.57
C GLN A 65 6.95 0.78 -2.39
N VAL A 66 5.73 1.34 -2.39
CA VAL A 66 4.77 1.19 -1.30
C VAL A 66 3.35 1.09 -1.85
N VAL A 67 2.56 0.17 -1.32
CA VAL A 67 1.09 0.14 -1.44
C VAL A 67 0.50 0.34 -0.04
N MET A 68 -0.53 1.19 0.05
CA MET A 68 -1.30 1.40 1.27
C MET A 68 -2.78 1.12 1.01
N ALA A 69 -3.40 0.33 1.87
CA ALA A 69 -4.85 0.09 1.86
C ALA A 69 -5.50 0.75 3.08
N PHE A 70 -6.65 1.36 2.87
CA PHE A 70 -7.40 2.04 3.92
C PHE A 70 -8.67 1.28 4.26
N THR A 71 -8.85 0.99 5.56
CA THR A 71 -10.13 0.52 6.09
C THR A 71 -10.93 1.71 6.53
N VAL A 72 -12.12 1.89 5.94
CA VAL A 72 -13.00 3.03 6.19
C VAL A 72 -14.32 2.54 6.79
N THR A 73 -14.65 3.06 7.97
CA THR A 73 -15.93 2.82 8.66
C THR A 73 -16.46 4.16 9.13
N ASP A 74 -17.77 4.41 9.03
CA ASP A 74 -18.41 5.65 9.49
C ASP A 74 -17.72 6.94 8.99
N ARG A 75 -17.27 6.91 7.72
CA ARG A 75 -16.53 8.00 7.05
C ARG A 75 -15.17 8.33 7.70
N LYS A 76 -14.60 7.43 8.49
CA LYS A 76 -13.28 7.56 9.12
C LYS A 76 -12.35 6.45 8.67
N ILE A 77 -11.07 6.78 8.48
CA ILE A 77 -10.02 5.77 8.28
C ILE A 77 -9.70 5.17 9.66
N VAL A 78 -10.05 3.90 9.85
CA VAL A 78 -9.85 3.18 11.12
C VAL A 78 -8.61 2.29 11.11
N ALA A 79 -8.08 1.97 9.94
CA ALA A 79 -6.82 1.26 9.78
C ALA A 79 -6.12 1.64 8.47
N ILE A 80 -4.80 1.52 8.48
CA ILE A 80 -3.92 1.69 7.31
C ILE A 80 -3.00 0.48 7.26
N ASP A 81 -3.14 -0.34 6.22
CA ASP A 81 -2.26 -1.47 5.96
C ASP A 81 -1.21 -1.07 4.93
N VAL A 82 0.06 -1.14 5.31
CA VAL A 82 1.18 -0.72 4.46
C VAL A 82 2.01 -1.92 4.05
N LEU A 83 2.18 -2.06 2.75
CA LEU A 83 3.05 -3.05 2.12
C LEU A 83 4.18 -2.32 1.39
N SER A 84 5.38 -2.42 1.94
CA SER A 84 6.59 -1.82 1.35
C SER A 84 7.58 -2.88 0.90
N GLY A 85 8.36 -2.52 -0.11
CA GLY A 85 9.45 -3.33 -0.67
C GLY A 85 9.11 -3.83 -2.07
N PRO A 86 9.92 -3.49 -3.09
CA PRO A 86 9.62 -3.82 -4.50
C PRO A 86 9.48 -5.33 -4.72
N GLU A 87 10.31 -6.14 -4.04
CA GLU A 87 10.26 -7.62 -4.06
C GLU A 87 8.88 -8.18 -3.72
N ARG A 88 8.18 -7.52 -2.78
CA ARG A 88 6.87 -7.95 -2.27
C ARG A 88 5.76 -7.43 -3.17
N LEU A 89 5.93 -6.25 -3.74
CA LEU A 89 4.99 -5.62 -4.65
C LEU A 89 5.01 -6.24 -6.04
N ALA A 90 6.14 -6.77 -6.49
CA ALA A 90 6.26 -7.53 -7.74
C ALA A 90 5.38 -8.80 -7.78
N ARG A 91 4.85 -9.23 -6.63
CA ARG A 91 3.90 -10.36 -6.52
C ARG A 91 2.44 -9.94 -6.64
N LEU A 92 2.17 -8.64 -6.75
CA LEU A 92 0.83 -8.11 -6.93
C LEU A 92 0.59 -7.82 -8.42
N ASP A 93 -0.65 -7.95 -8.84
CA ASP A 93 -1.11 -7.39 -10.10
C ASP A 93 -1.26 -5.88 -9.92
N LEU A 94 -0.41 -5.11 -10.61
CA LEU A 94 -0.37 -3.65 -10.61
C LEU A 94 -0.80 -3.06 -11.96
N SER A 95 -1.37 -3.87 -12.85
CA SER A 95 -1.82 -3.43 -14.18
C SER A 95 -2.86 -2.30 -14.07
N GLY A 96 -2.74 -1.27 -14.92
CA GLY A 96 -3.57 -0.07 -14.85
C GLY A 96 -3.06 1.03 -13.91
N VAL A 97 -1.94 0.80 -13.20
CA VAL A 97 -1.22 1.83 -12.41
C VAL A 97 0.03 2.32 -13.11
N LEU A 98 0.77 1.41 -13.75
CA LEU A 98 2.11 1.63 -14.32
C LEU A 98 2.11 1.82 -15.85
N ASP A 99 0.95 2.06 -16.46
CA ASP A 99 0.82 2.34 -17.91
C ASP A 99 1.35 3.73 -18.31
#